data_AF-A0A1H9UXH5-F1
#
_entry.id   AF-A0A1H9UXH5-F1
#
_cell.length_a   1.000
_cell.length_b   1.000
_cell.length_c   1.000
_cell.angle_alpha   90.00
_cell.angle_beta   90.00
_cell.angle_gamma   90.00
#
_symmetry.space_group_name_H-M   'P 1'
#
loop_
_entity.id
_entity.type
_entity.pdbx_description
1 polymer ?
#
loop_
_entity_poly.entity_id
_entity_poly.type
_entity_poly.pdbx_seq_one_letter_code
_entity_poly.pdbx_strand_id
1 'polypeptide(L)'
;MMPTGLAAAIGWVQQLLLGSVATVAATLAVAIFGFLLLDGRLNWRQGLRTLMGCFLLFGAPVIAAGLMIPATSMSSAGAGPTIEPEVTAPPPRPPENYDPYAGAALPQDW
;
A
#
# COMPACT_ATOMS: atom_id res chain seq x y z
N MET A 1 4.33 20.52 26.44
CA MET A 1 4.82 19.72 27.59
C MET A 1 5.60 18.56 27.01
N MET A 2 6.92 18.54 27.14
CA MET A 2 7.78 17.53 26.50
C MET A 2 7.53 16.19 27.21
N PRO A 3 7.20 15.08 26.51
CA PRO A 3 7.04 13.79 27.15
C PRO A 3 8.36 13.43 27.85
N THR A 4 8.28 13.19 29.16
CA THR A 4 9.42 12.71 29.95
C THR A 4 9.90 11.41 29.31
N GLY A 5 11.21 11.20 29.19
CA GLY A 5 11.79 10.07 28.43
C GLY A 5 11.23 8.68 28.82
N LEU A 6 10.70 8.56 30.04
CA LEU A 6 9.95 7.38 30.50
C LEU A 6 8.68 7.12 29.66
N ALA A 7 7.86 8.14 29.38
CA ALA A 7 6.66 7.99 28.58
C ALA A 7 6.96 7.55 27.14
N ALA A 8 8.06 8.04 26.57
CA ALA A 8 8.54 7.60 25.25
C ALA A 8 9.03 6.14 25.28
N ALA A 9 9.75 5.74 26.34
CA ALA A 9 10.18 4.36 26.53
C ALA A 9 8.99 3.39 26.70
N ILE A 10 7.99 3.77 27.49
CA ILE A 10 6.76 3.00 27.66
C ILE A 10 6.00 2.87 26.34
N GLY A 11 5.91 3.94 25.54
CA GLY A 11 5.29 3.91 24.21
C GLY A 11 5.99 2.95 23.25
N TRP A 12 7.32 2.86 23.29
CA TRP A 12 8.07 1.91 22.47
C TRP A 12 7.83 0.45 22.90
N VAL A 13 7.85 0.17 24.21
CA VAL A 13 7.52 -1.17 24.74
C VAL A 13 6.09 -1.56 24.40
N GLN A 14 5.15 -0.61 24.48
CA GLN A 14 3.76 -0.83 24.10
C GLN A 14 3.61 -1.13 22.60
N GLN A 15 4.39 -0.47 21.73
CA GLN A 15 4.42 -0.76 20.29
C GLN A 15 4.92 -2.19 20.01
N LEU A 16 5.92 -2.65 20.77
CA LEU A 16 6.41 -4.02 20.66
C LEU A 16 5.40 -5.04 21.19
N LEU A 17 4.79 -4.77 22.34
CA LEU A 17 3.78 -5.66 22.94
C LEU A 17 2.51 -5.75 22.10
N LEU A 18 2.07 -4.65 21.50
CA LEU A 18 0.82 -4.58 20.74
C LEU A 18 1.00 -5.01 19.27
N GLY A 19 2.21 -4.93 18.73
CA GLY A 19 2.52 -5.23 17.33
C GLY A 19 3.26 -6.56 17.12
N SER A 20 4.57 -6.55 17.28
CA SER A 20 5.42 -7.67 16.85
C SER A 20 5.38 -8.86 17.80
N VAL A 21 5.43 -8.64 19.11
CA VAL A 21 5.49 -9.71 20.12
C VAL A 21 4.16 -10.47 20.18
N ALA A 22 3.04 -9.75 20.10
CA ALA A 22 1.70 -10.36 20.07
C ALA A 22 1.56 -11.34 18.88
N THR A 23 1.98 -10.91 17.70
CA THR A 23 1.87 -11.71 16.47
C THR A 23 2.79 -12.94 16.51
N VAL A 24 4.00 -12.80 17.07
CA VAL A 24 4.93 -13.91 17.27
C VAL A 24 4.39 -14.91 18.29
N ALA A 25 3.84 -14.46 19.42
CA ALA A 25 3.22 -15.33 20.42
C ALA A 25 2.02 -16.11 19.85
N ALA A 26 1.20 -15.46 19.02
CA ALA A 26 0.10 -16.11 18.31
C ALA A 26 0.60 -17.20 17.35
N THR A 27 1.68 -16.92 16.61
CA THR A 27 2.28 -17.86 15.67
C THR A 27 2.95 -19.03 16.40
N LEU A 28 3.60 -18.80 17.55
CA LEU A 28 4.12 -19.85 18.42
C LEU A 28 3.01 -20.75 18.94
N ALA A 29 1.87 -20.18 19.36
CA ALA A 29 0.72 -20.97 19.76
C ALA A 29 0.25 -21.89 18.61
N VAL A 30 0.10 -21.36 17.39
CA VAL A 30 -0.24 -22.17 16.20
C VAL A 30 0.76 -23.31 15.96
N ALA A 31 2.06 -23.03 16.07
CA ALA A 31 3.11 -24.05 15.90
C ALA A 31 3.03 -25.16 16.96
N ILE A 32 2.79 -24.80 18.22
CA ILE A 32 2.61 -25.75 19.33
C ILE A 32 1.36 -26.62 19.07
N PHE A 33 0.23 -26.02 18.67
CA PHE A 33 -0.98 -26.78 18.32
C PHE A 33 -0.78 -27.71 17.11
N GLY A 34 -0.03 -27.27 16.09
CA GLY A 34 0.36 -28.12 14.95
C GLY A 34 1.21 -29.31 15.38
N PHE A 35 2.12 -29.10 16.33
CA PHE A 35 2.94 -30.16 16.92
C PHE A 35 2.08 -31.17 17.73
N LEU A 36 1.12 -30.68 18.51
CA LEU A 36 0.14 -31.51 19.22
C LEU A 36 -0.77 -32.32 18.26
N LEU A 37 -1.07 -31.83 17.06
CA LEU A 37 -1.80 -32.62 16.04
C LEU A 37 -0.94 -33.73 15.43
N LEU A 38 0.38 -33.53 15.32
CA LEU A 38 1.32 -34.57 14.86
C LEU A 38 1.53 -35.69 15.88
N ASP A 39 1.25 -35.44 17.16
CA ASP A 39 1.30 -36.42 18.26
C ASP A 39 0.35 -37.62 18.06
N GLY A 40 -0.50 -37.57 17.03
CA GLY A 40 -1.10 -38.77 16.43
C GLY A 40 -2.30 -39.35 17.18
N ARG A 41 -2.72 -38.74 18.29
CA ARG A 41 -3.91 -39.16 19.07
C ARG A 41 -4.94 -38.08 19.36
N LEU A 42 -4.71 -36.85 18.90
CA LEU A 42 -5.63 -35.73 19.14
C LEU A 42 -6.57 -35.52 17.95
N ASN A 43 -7.87 -35.43 18.27
CA ASN A 43 -8.95 -35.21 17.32
C ASN A 43 -8.64 -33.96 16.46
N TRP A 44 -8.44 -34.15 15.16
CA TRP A 44 -8.26 -33.09 14.15
C TRP A 44 -9.25 -31.91 14.29
N ARG A 45 -10.47 -32.20 14.75
CA ARG A 45 -11.51 -31.21 15.04
C ARG A 45 -11.10 -30.18 16.09
N GLN A 46 -10.30 -30.58 17.07
CA GLN A 46 -9.82 -29.70 18.14
C GLN A 46 -8.75 -28.74 17.61
N GLY A 47 -7.82 -29.26 16.82
CA GLY A 47 -6.79 -28.47 16.15
C GLY A 47 -7.36 -27.42 15.21
N LEU A 48 -8.35 -27.81 14.39
CA LEU A 48 -9.01 -26.90 13.46
C LEU A 48 -9.75 -25.75 14.18
N ARG A 49 -10.39 -26.05 15.32
CA ARG A 49 -11.09 -25.05 16.14
C ARG A 49 -10.12 -24.03 16.74
N THR A 50 -8.94 -24.48 17.18
CA THR A 50 -7.91 -23.59 17.71
C THR A 50 -7.25 -22.74 16.63
N LEU A 51 -6.96 -23.32 15.46
CA LEU A 51 -6.44 -22.57 14.30
C LEU A 51 -7.39 -21.45 13.88
N MET A 52 -8.68 -21.76 13.77
CA MET A 52 -9.71 -20.77 13.44
C MET A 52 -9.83 -19.67 14.51
N GLY A 53 -9.79 -20.01 15.80
CA GLY A 53 -9.82 -19.02 16.88
C GLY A 53 -8.62 -18.08 16.88
N CYS A 54 -7.41 -18.60 16.67
CA CYS A 54 -6.20 -17.78 16.60
C CYS A 54 -6.21 -16.85 15.38
N PHE A 55 -6.66 -17.36 14.23
CA PHE A 55 -6.80 -16.55 13.00
C PHE A 55 -7.86 -15.46 13.16
N LEU A 56 -8.96 -15.73 13.87
CA LEU A 56 -9.99 -14.72 14.10
C LEU A 56 -9.53 -13.60 15.05
N LEU A 57 -8.83 -13.95 16.15
CA LEU A 57 -8.35 -12.95 17.11
C LEU A 57 -7.29 -12.00 16.53
N PHE A 58 -6.35 -12.51 15.72
CA PHE A 58 -5.26 -11.71 15.15
C PHE A 58 -5.53 -11.23 13.71
N GLY A 59 -6.15 -12.07 12.87
CA GLY A 59 -6.36 -11.78 11.45
C GLY A 59 -7.61 -10.96 11.16
N ALA A 60 -8.72 -11.17 11.89
CA ALA A 60 -9.98 -10.45 11.65
C ALA A 60 -9.86 -8.92 11.74
N PRO A 61 -9.16 -8.31 12.73
CA PRO A 61 -9.02 -6.85 12.77
C PRO A 61 -8.19 -6.29 11.61
N VAL A 62 -7.19 -7.02 11.10
CA VAL A 62 -6.41 -6.61 9.91
C VAL A 62 -7.29 -6.66 8.65
N ILE A 63 -8.09 -7.72 8.51
CA ILE A 63 -9.04 -7.86 7.40
C ILE A 63 -10.12 -6.77 7.46
N ALA A 64 -10.67 -6.51 8.66
CA ALA A 64 -11.66 -5.46 8.88
C ALA A 64 -11.07 -4.07 8.59
N ALA A 65 -9.84 -3.79 9.02
CA ALA A 65 -9.17 -2.52 8.71
C ALA A 65 -8.94 -2.33 7.21
N GLY A 66 -8.62 -3.40 6.47
CA GLY A 66 -8.51 -3.36 5.01
C GLY A 66 -9.85 -3.18 4.30
N LEU A 67 -10.95 -3.70 4.86
CA LEU A 67 -12.30 -3.51 4.33
C LEU A 67 -12.90 -2.15 4.70
N MET A 68 -12.52 -1.59 5.86
CA MET A 68 -12.96 -0.30 6.37
C MET A 68 -12.16 0.88 5.81
N ILE A 69 -11.34 0.68 4.76
CA ILE A 69 -10.73 1.79 4.02
C ILE A 69 -11.88 2.75 3.65
N PRO A 70 -11.89 3.98 4.20
CA PRO A 70 -12.95 4.91 3.90
C PRO A 70 -12.93 5.16 2.39
N ALA A 71 -14.08 5.08 1.73
CA ALA A 71 -14.19 5.30 0.28
C ALA A 71 -13.60 6.67 -0.14
N THR A 72 -13.46 7.61 0.79
CA THR A 72 -12.74 8.88 0.63
C THR A 72 -11.25 8.71 0.33
N SER A 73 -10.59 7.67 0.85
CA SER A 73 -9.19 7.33 0.49
C SER A 73 -9.08 6.73 -0.92
N MET A 74 -10.19 6.30 -1.53
CA MET A 74 -10.21 5.90 -2.94
C MET A 74 -10.22 7.12 -3.89
N SER A 75 -10.53 8.33 -3.38
CA SER A 75 -10.43 9.57 -4.14
C SER A 75 -8.98 10.05 -4.36
N SER A 76 -7.97 9.34 -3.87
CA SER A 76 -6.58 9.53 -4.33
C SER A 76 -6.22 8.66 -5.54
N ALA A 77 -7.21 8.12 -6.27
CA ALA A 77 -7.03 7.55 -7.60
C ALA A 77 -7.09 8.62 -8.72
N GLY A 78 -6.66 9.85 -8.43
CA GLY A 78 -6.68 10.99 -9.37
C GLY A 78 -5.33 11.68 -9.61
N ALA A 79 -4.29 11.31 -8.87
CA ALA A 79 -2.94 11.81 -9.12
C ALA A 79 -2.07 10.62 -9.53
N GLY A 80 -2.26 10.14 -10.76
CA GLY A 80 -1.14 9.49 -11.44
C GLY A 80 0.05 10.45 -11.39
N PRO A 81 1.31 9.97 -11.36
CA PRO A 81 2.44 10.86 -11.49
C PRO A 81 2.15 11.76 -12.68
N THR A 82 2.06 13.07 -12.44
CA THR A 82 2.08 14.04 -13.52
C THR A 82 3.47 13.88 -14.12
N ILE A 83 3.61 12.94 -15.05
CA ILE A 83 4.61 12.99 -16.09
C ILE A 83 4.21 14.28 -16.82
N GLU A 84 4.66 15.43 -16.32
CA GLU A 84 4.81 16.57 -17.18
C GLU A 84 5.73 16.02 -18.28
N PRO A 85 5.27 15.89 -19.54
CA PRO A 85 6.24 15.77 -20.59
C PRO A 85 7.12 17.00 -20.39
N GLU A 86 8.38 16.79 -20.05
CA GLU A 86 9.44 17.78 -20.20
C GLU A 86 9.35 18.20 -21.66
N VAL A 87 8.50 19.19 -21.95
CA VAL A 87 8.45 19.83 -23.24
C VAL A 87 9.72 20.65 -23.24
N THR A 88 10.82 20.00 -23.65
CA THR A 88 12.00 20.68 -24.14
C THR A 88 11.47 21.73 -25.09
N ALA A 89 11.57 23.00 -24.71
CA ALA A 89 11.06 24.10 -25.50
C ALA A 89 11.54 23.86 -26.95
N PRO A 90 10.64 23.86 -27.96
CA PRO A 90 11.07 23.69 -29.33
C PRO A 90 12.19 24.71 -29.58
N PRO A 91 13.35 24.30 -30.14
CA PRO A 91 14.45 25.21 -30.39
C PRO A 91 13.90 26.44 -31.11
N PRO A 92 14.37 27.65 -30.79
CA PRO A 92 13.88 28.87 -31.41
C PRO A 92 13.87 28.64 -32.92
N ARG A 93 12.67 28.65 -33.52
CA ARG A 93 12.53 28.39 -34.96
C ARG A 93 13.50 29.34 -35.66
N PRO A 94 14.38 28.84 -36.55
CA PRO A 94 15.22 29.70 -37.37
C PRO A 94 14.33 30.78 -37.98
N PRO A 95 14.81 32.03 -38.12
CA PRO A 95 13.99 33.10 -38.69
C PRO A 95 13.44 32.60 -40.04
N GLU A 96 12.11 32.44 -40.12
CA GLU A 96 11.48 32.01 -41.36
C GLU A 96 11.76 33.10 -42.40
N ASN A 97 12.59 32.75 -43.38
CA ASN A 97 12.89 33.62 -44.51
C ASN A 97 11.62 33.73 -45.34
N TYR A 98 10.82 34.75 -45.01
CA TYR A 98 9.55 35.06 -45.65
C TYR A 98 9.79 35.28 -47.14
N ASP A 99 9.43 34.30 -47.97
CA ASP A 99 9.51 34.40 -49.43
C ASP A 99 8.15 34.90 -49.97
N PRO A 100 8.06 36.18 -50.36
CA PRO A 100 6.81 36.79 -50.82
C PRO A 100 6.31 36.23 -52.15
N TYR A 101 7.09 35.40 -52.86
CA TYR A 101 6.67 34.75 -54.10
C TYR A 101 5.97 33.39 -53.91
N ALA A 102 5.95 32.85 -52.68
CA ALA A 102 5.28 31.57 -52.37
C ALA A 102 3.74 31.61 -52.55
N GLY A 103 3.14 32.80 -52.62
CA GLY A 103 1.71 32.99 -52.89
C GLY A 103 1.35 33.20 -54.37
N ALA A 104 2.34 33.38 -55.26
CA ALA A 104 2.11 33.67 -56.67
C ALA A 104 2.14 32.43 -57.59
N ALA A 105 2.56 31.28 -57.06
CA ALA A 105 2.74 30.04 -57.83
C ALA A 105 1.54 29.08 -57.78
N LEU A 106 0.45 29.44 -57.10
CA LEU A 106 -0.78 28.64 -57.11
C LEU A 106 -1.65 29.07 -58.29
N PRO A 107 -1.88 28.20 -59.30
CA PRO A 107 -2.92 28.44 -60.30
C PRO A 107 -4.25 28.69 -59.59
N GLN A 108 -4.95 29.76 -59.96
CA GLN A 108 -6.20 30.19 -59.30
C GLN A 108 -7.45 29.57 -59.98
N ASP A 109 -7.27 28.49 -60.74
CA ASP A 109 -8.28 27.93 -61.62
C ASP A 109 -8.34 26.40 -61.54
N TRP A 110 -9.30 25.91 -60.75
CA TRP A 110 -10.21 24.83 -61.13
C TRP A 110 -11.62 25.11 -60.62
#